data_AF-A0A956YB94-F1
#
_entry.id   AF-A0A956YB94-F1
#
_cell.length_a   1.000
_cell.length_b   1.000
_cell.length_c   1.000
_cell.angle_alpha   90.00
_cell.angle_beta   90.00
_cell.angle_gamma   90.00
#
_symmetry.space_group_name_H-M   'P 1'
#
loop_
_entity.id
_entity.type
_entity.pdbx_description
1 polymer ?
#
loop_
_entity_poly.entity_id
_entity_poly.type
_entity_poly.pdbx_seq_one_letter_code
_entity_poly.pdbx_strand_id
1 'polypeptide(L)'
;REAHLPFRQAHSIVSKTVNYALANHLAPADITAEVLATVSTEVLDSPLELDETIVQAALDPVAFVNKRTGIGGASPEATQAVLDQQAKDIDADEDWLDKANQRLTDADAQLKAAVDRLLV
;
A
#
# COMPACT_ATOMS: atom_id res chain seq x y z
N ARG A 1 16.33 11.46 -0.53
CA ARG A 1 15.61 12.70 -0.90
C ARG A 1 16.30 13.88 -0.24
N GLU A 2 16.31 13.95 1.09
CA GLU A 2 16.86 15.09 1.85
C GLU A 2 18.30 15.44 1.46
N ALA A 3 19.18 14.44 1.33
CA ALA A 3 20.57 14.62 0.90
C ALA A 3 20.80 14.53 -0.62
N HIS A 4 19.74 14.51 -1.43
CA HIS A 4 19.83 14.49 -2.91
C HIS A 4 20.70 13.37 -3.53
N LEU A 5 20.92 12.28 -2.79
CA LEU A 5 21.72 11.15 -3.26
C LEU A 5 21.00 10.33 -4.34
N PRO A 6 21.73 9.78 -5.33
CA PRO A 6 21.24 8.71 -6.18
C PRO A 6 20.71 7.54 -5.35
N PHE A 7 19.58 6.95 -5.79
CA PHE A 7 18.91 5.87 -5.07
C PHE A 7 19.85 4.71 -4.69
N ARG A 8 20.73 4.30 -5.62
CA ARG A 8 21.68 3.20 -5.38
C ARG A 8 22.62 3.50 -4.19
N GLN A 9 23.10 4.73 -4.06
CA GLN A 9 23.97 5.13 -2.96
C GLN A 9 23.17 5.16 -1.64
N ALA A 10 22.00 5.81 -1.64
CA ALA A 10 21.14 5.85 -0.45
C ALA A 10 20.76 4.44 0.03
N HIS A 11 20.37 3.55 -0.89
CA HIS A 11 20.05 2.15 -0.58
C HIS A 11 21.26 1.38 -0.03
N SER A 12 22.46 1.62 -0.58
CA SER A 12 23.69 0.99 -0.09
C SER A 12 24.02 1.43 1.34
N ILE A 13 23.87 2.73 1.65
CA ILE A 13 24.08 3.26 3.00
C ILE A 13 23.11 2.58 3.98
N VAL A 14 21.81 2.59 3.68
CA VAL A 14 20.79 1.97 4.56
C VAL A 14 21.06 0.47 4.76
N SER A 15 21.44 -0.25 3.70
CA SER A 15 21.76 -1.69 3.80
C SER A 15 22.96 -1.95 4.73
N LYS A 16 24.00 -1.11 4.64
CA LYS A 16 25.15 -1.18 5.55
C LYS A 16 24.76 -0.77 6.97
N THR A 17 23.87 0.21 7.14
CA THR A 17 23.37 0.63 8.46
C THR A 17 22.61 -0.48 9.15
N VAL A 18 21.80 -1.25 8.42
CA VAL A 18 21.13 -2.44 8.96
C VAL A 18 22.14 -3.48 9.43
N ASN A 19 23.17 -3.77 8.63
CA ASN A 19 24.23 -4.72 9.03
C ASN A 19 25.00 -4.22 10.27
N TYR A 20 25.32 -2.93 10.33
CA TYR A 20 25.96 -2.30 11.48
C TYR A 20 25.08 -2.41 12.73
N ALA A 21 23.77 -2.12 12.62
CA ALA A 21 22.84 -2.23 13.72
C ALA A 21 22.76 -3.67 14.26
N LEU A 22 22.68 -4.67 13.36
CA LEU A 22 22.68 -6.08 13.77
C LEU A 22 23.97 -6.49 14.49
N ALA A 23 25.14 -6.08 13.98
CA ALA A 23 26.43 -6.39 14.57
C ALA A 23 26.65 -5.75 15.94
N ASN A 24 25.99 -4.60 16.19
CA ASN A 24 26.09 -3.85 17.44
C ASN A 24 24.85 -4.01 18.33
N HIS A 25 23.94 -4.94 18.00
CA HIS A 25 22.70 -5.20 18.75
C HIS A 25 21.82 -3.96 18.96
N LEU A 26 21.80 -3.04 17.98
CA LEU A 26 20.97 -1.84 18.00
C LEU A 26 19.55 -2.19 17.53
N ALA A 27 18.54 -1.73 18.27
CA ALA A 27 17.17 -1.75 17.79
C ALA A 27 16.96 -0.67 16.71
N PRO A 28 15.92 -0.75 15.88
CA PRO A 28 15.63 0.29 14.89
C PRO A 28 15.53 1.70 15.49
N ALA A 29 14.98 1.83 16.70
CA ALA A 29 14.86 3.10 17.41
C ALA A 29 16.20 3.68 17.89
N ASP A 30 17.25 2.85 17.97
CA ASP A 30 18.60 3.27 18.37
C ASP A 30 19.43 3.76 17.17
N ILE A 31 18.88 3.70 15.95
CA ILE A 31 19.55 4.21 14.76
C ILE A 31 19.42 5.74 14.72
N THR A 32 20.55 6.43 14.87
CA THR A 32 20.64 7.90 14.86
C THR A 32 21.25 8.45 13.57
N ALA A 33 21.21 9.77 13.41
CA ALA A 33 21.94 10.46 12.35
C ALA A 33 23.46 10.20 12.43
N GLU A 34 24.01 10.05 13.64
CA GLU A 34 25.43 9.73 13.84
C GLU A 34 25.80 8.33 13.33
N VAL A 35 24.92 7.34 13.55
CA VAL A 35 25.11 5.98 12.99
C VAL A 35 25.12 6.04 11.47
N LEU A 36 24.18 6.76 10.86
CA LEU A 36 24.14 6.96 9.40
C LEU A 36 25.38 7.71 8.88
N ALA A 37 25.82 8.76 9.57
CA ALA A 37 27.02 9.52 9.23
C ALA A 37 28.25 8.60 9.22
N THR A 38 28.42 7.79 10.27
CA THR A 38 29.53 6.81 10.38
C THR A 38 29.53 5.85 9.20
N VAL A 39 28.39 5.18 8.95
CA VAL A 39 28.28 4.15 7.90
C VAL A 39 28.43 4.73 6.50
N SER A 40 27.94 5.96 6.29
CA SER A 40 27.94 6.59 4.97
C SER A 40 29.34 6.92 4.44
N THR A 41 30.34 7.08 5.31
CA THR A 41 31.73 7.34 4.91
C THR A 41 32.30 6.24 4.01
N GLU A 42 31.86 4.99 4.20
CA GLU A 42 32.24 3.86 3.35
C GLU A 42 31.65 3.91 1.94
N VAL A 43 30.66 4.76 1.69
CA VAL A 43 29.92 4.84 0.42
C VAL A 43 30.14 6.18 -0.29
N LEU A 44 30.25 7.27 0.46
CA LEU A 44 30.29 8.64 -0.07
C LEU A 44 31.65 9.32 0.09
N ASP A 45 32.65 8.66 0.70
CA ASP A 45 33.93 9.23 1.13
C ASP A 45 33.82 10.44 2.10
N SER A 46 32.60 10.76 2.54
CA SER A 46 32.28 11.82 3.50
C SER A 46 31.08 11.41 4.36
N PRO A 47 30.95 11.92 5.60
CA PRO A 47 29.79 11.65 6.43
C PRO A 47 28.53 12.29 5.83
N LEU A 48 27.43 11.56 5.91
CA LEU A 48 26.10 12.01 5.55
C LEU A 48 25.54 12.86 6.70
N GLU A 49 25.34 14.14 6.43
CA GLU A 49 24.72 15.07 7.38
C GLU A 49 23.20 15.05 7.19
N LEU A 50 22.48 14.56 8.20
CA LEU A 50 21.03 14.59 8.28
C LEU A 50 20.61 15.05 9.67
N ASP A 51 19.48 15.77 9.73
CA ASP A 51 18.87 16.13 11.00
C ASP A 51 18.32 14.87 11.70
N GLU A 52 18.52 14.76 13.01
CA GLU A 52 18.06 13.62 13.81
C GLU A 52 16.55 13.41 13.68
N THR A 53 15.77 14.49 13.62
CA THR A 53 14.31 14.42 13.50
C THR A 53 13.87 13.79 12.17
N ILE A 54 14.65 13.97 11.11
CA ILE A 54 14.40 13.34 9.80
C ILE A 54 14.61 11.83 9.89
N VAL A 55 15.67 11.40 10.58
CA VAL A 55 16.00 9.98 10.76
C VAL A 55 14.92 9.30 11.59
N GLN A 56 14.55 9.89 12.73
CA GLN A 56 13.51 9.36 13.60
C GLN A 56 12.14 9.30 12.89
N ALA A 57 11.77 10.35 12.14
CA ALA A 57 10.53 10.35 11.36
C ALA A 57 10.54 9.34 10.19
N ALA A 58 11.71 8.92 9.71
CA ALA A 58 11.83 7.87 8.70
C ALA A 58 11.73 6.45 9.30
N LEU A 59 12.07 6.31 10.58
CA LEU A 59 12.00 5.04 11.33
C LEU A 59 10.65 4.82 12.01
N ASP A 60 9.82 5.86 12.16
CA ASP A 60 8.46 5.75 12.70
C ASP A 60 7.56 4.93 11.76
N PRO A 61 7.06 3.76 12.20
CA PRO A 61 6.18 2.91 11.38
C PRO A 61 4.83 3.57 11.07
N VAL A 62 4.29 4.40 11.97
CA VAL A 62 3.02 5.10 11.75
C VAL A 62 3.21 6.18 10.69
N ALA A 63 4.29 6.96 10.78
CA ALA A 63 4.64 7.92 9.74
C ALA A 63 4.90 7.24 8.39
N PHE A 64 5.52 6.05 8.39
CA PHE A 64 5.73 5.27 7.18
C PHE A 64 4.42 4.90 6.51
N VAL A 65 3.45 4.36 7.25
CA VAL A 65 2.11 3.97 6.74
C VAL A 65 1.36 5.19 6.22
N ASN A 66 1.32 6.28 7.00
CA ASN A 66 0.58 7.49 6.64
C ASN A 66 1.09 8.16 5.35
N LYS A 67 2.38 8.03 5.02
CA LYS A 67 2.96 8.56 3.77
C LYS A 67 2.62 7.73 2.53
N ARG A 68 2.01 6.55 2.64
CA ARG A 68 1.65 5.68 1.50
C ARG A 68 0.26 6.04 0.96
N THR A 69 0.13 7.27 0.45
CA THR A 69 -1.14 7.85 -0.04
C THR A 69 -1.44 7.59 -1.52
N GLY A 70 -0.56 6.89 -2.24
CA GLY A 70 -0.83 6.51 -3.63
C GLY A 70 -2.04 5.59 -3.77
N ILE A 71 -2.58 5.44 -4.97
CA ILE A 71 -3.69 4.52 -5.25
C ILE A 71 -3.30 3.10 -4.80
N GLY A 72 -4.15 2.46 -3.98
CA GLY A 72 -3.87 1.15 -3.38
C GLY A 72 -2.81 1.17 -2.27
N GLY A 73 -2.43 2.36 -1.80
CA GLY A 73 -1.49 2.56 -0.71
C GLY A 73 -2.07 2.19 0.66
N ALA A 74 -1.17 1.99 1.62
CA ALA A 74 -1.53 1.54 2.98
C ALA A 74 -1.98 2.67 3.91
N SER A 75 -1.97 3.95 3.47
CA SER A 75 -2.46 5.02 4.34
C SER A 75 -3.96 4.85 4.62
N PRO A 76 -4.48 5.38 5.74
CA PRO A 76 -5.91 5.33 6.04
C PRO A 76 -6.77 5.89 4.91
N GLU A 77 -6.37 7.04 4.35
CA GLU A 77 -7.05 7.69 3.23
C GLU A 77 -7.05 6.83 1.96
N ALA A 78 -5.89 6.30 1.57
CA ALA A 78 -5.77 5.48 0.36
C ALA A 78 -6.53 4.14 0.49
N THR A 79 -6.50 3.54 1.67
CA THR A 79 -7.25 2.31 1.98
C THR A 79 -8.75 2.58 1.96
N GLN A 80 -9.20 3.69 2.58
CA GLN A 80 -10.61 4.07 2.58
C GLN A 80 -11.13 4.30 1.15
N ALA A 81 -10.35 4.96 0.30
CA ALA A 81 -10.73 5.18 -1.09
C ALA A 81 -10.95 3.87 -1.87
N VAL A 82 -10.12 2.84 -1.60
CA VAL A 82 -10.33 1.50 -2.18
C VAL A 82 -11.60 0.86 -1.62
N LEU A 83 -11.82 0.91 -0.30
CA LEU A 83 -13.02 0.33 0.32
C LEU A 83 -14.30 0.98 -0.21
N ASP A 84 -14.31 2.30 -0.37
CA ASP A 84 -15.46 3.04 -0.91
C ASP A 84 -15.76 2.64 -2.36
N GLN A 85 -14.73 2.37 -3.16
CA GLN A 85 -14.92 1.87 -4.52
C GLN A 85 -15.45 0.43 -4.52
N GLN A 86 -14.88 -0.44 -3.69
CA GLN A 86 -15.33 -1.83 -3.57
C GLN A 86 -16.79 -1.92 -3.12
N ALA A 87 -17.23 -1.04 -2.21
CA ALA A 87 -18.63 -0.98 -1.79
C ALA A 87 -19.57 -0.67 -2.96
N LYS A 88 -19.22 0.31 -3.80
CA LYS A 88 -20.01 0.65 -4.99
C LYS A 88 -20.03 -0.46 -6.02
N ASP A 89 -18.90 -1.15 -6.19
CA ASP A 89 -18.80 -2.26 -7.15
C ASP A 89 -19.65 -3.45 -6.67
N ILE A 90 -19.66 -3.74 -5.38
CA ILE A 90 -20.55 -4.75 -4.77
C ILE A 90 -22.02 -4.38 -4.99
N ASP A 91 -22.41 -3.13 -4.67
CA ASP A 91 -23.79 -2.68 -4.88
C ASP A 91 -24.21 -2.86 -6.35
N ALA A 92 -23.33 -2.53 -7.30
CA ALA A 92 -23.60 -2.69 -8.73
C ALA A 92 -23.71 -4.16 -9.17
N ASP A 93 -22.87 -5.04 -8.62
CA ASP A 93 -22.89 -6.47 -8.90
C ASP A 93 -24.16 -7.13 -8.36
N GLU A 94 -24.61 -6.77 -7.16
CA GLU A 94 -25.90 -7.21 -6.59
C GLU A 94 -27.06 -6.77 -7.48
N ASP A 95 -27.08 -5.50 -7.87
CA ASP A 95 -28.09 -4.92 -8.76
C ASP A 95 -28.15 -5.62 -10.13
N TRP A 96 -26.99 -6.01 -10.66
CA TRP A 96 -26.89 -6.74 -11.91
C TRP A 96 -27.41 -8.17 -11.76
N LEU A 97 -27.05 -8.85 -10.67
CA LEU A 97 -27.47 -10.22 -10.38
C LEU A 97 -28.99 -10.31 -10.26
N ASP A 98 -29.62 -9.37 -9.55
CA ASP A 98 -31.07 -9.32 -9.40
C ASP A 98 -31.78 -9.15 -10.75
N LYS A 99 -31.29 -8.24 -11.59
CA LYS A 99 -31.83 -8.04 -12.94
C LYS A 99 -31.65 -9.27 -13.82
N ALA A 100 -30.53 -9.98 -13.70
CA ALA A 100 -30.29 -11.22 -14.44
C ALA A 100 -31.26 -12.33 -14.01
N ASN A 101 -31.47 -12.51 -12.71
CA ASN A 101 -32.42 -13.48 -12.15
C ASN A 101 -33.86 -13.17 -12.54
N GLN A 102 -34.25 -11.89 -12.53
CA GLN A 102 -35.58 -11.47 -12.98
C GLN A 102 -35.80 -11.85 -14.45
N ARG A 103 -34.83 -11.58 -15.33
CA ARG A 103 -34.92 -11.94 -16.75
C ARG A 103 -35.09 -13.44 -16.98
N LEU A 104 -34.42 -14.28 -16.19
CA LEU A 104 -34.58 -15.74 -16.27
C LEU A 104 -35.98 -16.16 -15.81
N THR A 105 -36.46 -15.59 -14.70
CA THR A 105 -37.80 -15.87 -14.16
C THR A 105 -38.89 -15.49 -15.17
N ASP A 106 -38.76 -14.31 -15.79
CA ASP A 106 -39.71 -13.83 -16.80
C ASP A 106 -39.70 -14.72 -18.06
N ALA A 107 -38.51 -15.16 -18.49
CA ALA A 107 -38.38 -16.05 -19.64
C ALA A 107 -39.01 -17.42 -19.39
N ASP A 108 -38.84 -17.98 -18.19
CA ASP A 108 -39.46 -19.25 -17.80
C ASP A 108 -40.99 -19.14 -17.76
N ALA A 109 -41.52 -18.05 -17.19
CA ALA A 109 -42.95 -17.77 -17.16
C ALA A 109 -43.54 -17.62 -18.59
N GLN A 110 -42.83 -16.92 -19.48
CA GLN A 110 -43.23 -16.76 -20.88
C GLN A 110 -43.23 -18.09 -21.63
N LEU A 111 -42.19 -18.91 -21.44
CA LEU A 111 -42.10 -20.24 -22.04
C LEU A 111 -43.26 -21.12 -21.59
N LYS A 112 -43.53 -21.17 -20.28
CA LYS A 112 -44.66 -21.92 -19.71
C LYS A 112 -45.99 -21.49 -20.33
N ALA A 113 -46.25 -20.18 -20.38
CA ALA A 113 -47.47 -19.64 -20.98
C ALA A 113 -47.58 -19.90 -22.49
N ALA A 114 -46.46 -20.03 -23.21
CA ALA A 114 -46.46 -20.41 -24.63
C ALA A 114 -46.78 -21.90 -24.81
N VAL A 115 -46.21 -22.77 -23.97
CA VAL A 115 -46.50 -24.22 -23.99
C VAL A 115 -47.98 -24.47 -23.66
N ASP A 116 -48.50 -23.85 -22.61
CA ASP A 116 -49.90 -24.03 -22.19
C ASP A 116 -50.89 -23.64 -23.31
N ARG A 117 -50.55 -22.64 -24.14
CA ARG A 117 -51.36 -22.22 -25.30
C ARG A 117 -51.37 -23.21 -26.46
N LEU A 118 -50.37 -24.08 -26.58
CA LEU A 118 -50.29 -25.09 -27.65
C LEU A 118 -50.96 -26.42 -27.29
N LEU A 119 -51.21 -26.64 -25.99
CA LEU A 119 -51.81 -27.87 -25.46
C LEU A 119 -53.35 -27.79 -25.34
N VAL A 120 -53.95 -26.64 -25.67
CA VAL A 120 -55.40 -26.40 -25.73
C VAL A 120 -55.84 -26.32 -27.19
#